data_AF-A0A950Q7X3-F1
#
_entry.id   AF-A0A950Q7X3-F1
#
_cell.length_a   1.000
_cell.length_b   1.000
_cell.length_c   1.000
_cell.angle_alpha   90.00
_cell.angle_beta   90.00
_cell.angle_gamma   90.00
#
_symmetry.space_group_name_H-M   'P 1'
#
loop_
_entity.id
_entity.type
_entity.pdbx_description
1 polymer ?
#
loop_
_entity_poly.entity_id
_entity_poly.type
_entity_poly.pdbx_seq_one_letter_code
_entity_poly.pdbx_strand_id
1 'polypeptide(L)' 'LHFVGAHPLVVSVIPGAASAQEIDDNADLLATATPAALWGDLKAQGLIHPAAPVPA' A
#
# COMPACT_ATOMS: atom_id res chain seq x y z
N LEU A 1 -1.65 -0.40 -3.11
CA LEU A 1 -0.44 0.39 -3.44
C LEU A 1 0.23 1.02 -2.20
N HIS A 2 -0.46 1.07 -1.05
CA HIS A 2 -0.01 1.76 0.17
C HIS A 2 1.17 1.13 0.93
N PHE A 3 1.22 -0.20 1.06
CA PHE A 3 2.21 -0.87 1.90
C PHE A 3 3.66 -0.58 1.48
N VAL A 4 3.97 -0.74 0.19
CA VAL A 4 5.33 -0.49 -0.34
C VAL A 4 5.75 0.97 -0.22
N GLY A 5 4.80 1.92 -0.29
CA GLY A 5 5.07 3.35 -0.14
C GLY A 5 5.35 3.79 1.31
N ALA A 6 5.10 2.93 2.30
CA ALA A 6 5.35 3.26 3.71
C ALA A 6 6.82 3.10 4.13
N HIS A 7 7.65 2.44 3.32
CA HIS A 7 9.05 2.23 3.67
C HIS A 7 9.86 3.52 3.45
N PRO A 8 10.66 4.00 4.41
CA PRO A 8 11.37 5.29 4.32
C PRO A 8 12.43 5.38 3.20
N LEU A 9 12.75 4.25 2.56
CA LEU A 9 13.70 4.18 1.45
C LEU A 9 13.00 4.16 0.07
N VAL A 10 11.67 4.11 0.04
CA VAL A 10 10.89 4.11 -1.19
C VAL A 10 10.43 5.55 -1.46
N VAL A 11 11.03 6.16 -2.49
CA VAL A 11 10.70 7.55 -2.88
C VAL A 11 9.47 7.61 -3.78
N SER A 12 9.24 6.58 -4.60
CA SER A 12 8.11 6.51 -5.51
C SER A 12 7.76 5.06 -5.86
N VAL A 13 6.51 4.83 -6.23
CA VAL A 13 5.97 3.55 -6.69
C VAL A 13 5.31 3.82 -8.04
N ILE A 14 5.76 3.13 -9.09
CA ILE A 14 5.22 3.26 -10.45
C ILE A 14 4.42 1.99 -10.77
N PRO A 15 3.10 2.01 -10.59
CA PRO A 15 2.27 0.87 -11.00
C PRO A 15 2.24 0.78 -12.53
N GLY A 16 2.32 -0.43 -13.05
CA GLY A 16 2.11 -0.69 -14.47
C GLY A 16 0.63 -0.54 -14.84
N ALA A 17 0.36 -0.18 -16.09
CA ALA A 17 -0.97 -0.16 -16.67
C ALA A 17 -0.90 -0.56 -18.15
N ALA A 18 -1.64 -1.59 -18.54
CA ALA A 18 -1.78 -2.10 -19.90
C ALA A 18 -2.98 -1.49 -20.64
N SER A 19 -3.86 -0.77 -19.92
CA SER A 19 -5.04 -0.10 -20.47
C SER A 19 -5.29 1.25 -19.78
N ALA A 20 -6.13 2.10 -20.41
CA ALA A 20 -6.54 3.37 -19.80
C ALA A 20 -7.31 3.16 -18.49
N GLN A 21 -8.16 2.12 -18.42
CA GLN A 21 -8.89 1.79 -17.21
C GLN A 21 -7.96 1.46 -16.04
N GLU A 22 -6.85 0.76 -16.30
CA GLU A 22 -5.86 0.46 -15.25
C GLU A 22 -5.14 1.71 -14.75
N ILE A 23 -5.03 2.78 -15.56
CA ILE A 23 -4.51 4.07 -15.07
C ILE A 23 -5.48 4.66 -14.05
N ASP A 24 -6.77 4.68 -14.37
CA ASP A 24 -7.81 5.19 -13.49
C ASP A 24 -7.90 4.36 -12.20
N ASP A 25 -7.89 3.02 -12.32
CA ASP A 25 -7.90 2.11 -11.18
C ASP A 25 -6.69 2.32 -10.26
N ASN A 26 -5.50 2.51 -10.84
CA ASN A 26 -4.29 2.79 -10.06
C ASN A 26 -4.40 4.13 -9.31
N ALA A 27 -4.95 5.17 -9.94
CA ALA A 27 -5.17 6.46 -9.30
C ALA A 27 -6.17 6.34 -8.14
N ASP A 28 -7.28 5.62 -8.33
CA ASP A 28 -8.28 5.37 -7.30
C ASP A 28 -7.71 4.55 -6.13
N LEU A 29 -6.91 3.51 -6.43
CA LEU A 29 -6.24 2.71 -5.42
C LEU A 29 -5.23 3.50 -4.60
N LEU A 30 -4.53 4.47 -5.21
CA LEU A 30 -3.63 5.40 -4.50
C LEU A 30 -4.40 6.40 -3.63
N ALA A 31 -5.59 6.83 -4.05
CA ALA A 31 -6.43 7.77 -3.31
C ALA A 31 -7.24 7.11 -2.19
N THR A 32 -7.49 5.80 -2.28
CA THR A 32 -8.30 5.06 -1.31
C THR A 32 -7.63 5.01 0.06
N ALA A 33 -8.33 5.49 1.09
CA ALA A 33 -7.88 5.40 2.47
C ALA A 33 -7.89 3.93 2.94
N THR A 34 -6.77 3.45 3.47
CA THR A 34 -6.69 2.15 4.12
C THR A 34 -6.87 2.31 5.63
N PRO A 35 -7.77 1.58 6.30
CA PRO A 35 -7.93 1.67 7.74
C PRO A 35 -6.63 1.32 8.48
N ALA A 36 -6.16 2.20 9.37
CA ALA A 36 -4.91 1.98 10.10
C ALA A 36 -4.90 0.67 10.92
N ALA A 37 -6.07 0.27 11.45
CA ALA A 37 -6.23 -0.98 12.20
C ALA A 37 -5.89 -2.23 11.39
N LEU A 38 -6.12 -2.21 10.06
CA LEU A 38 -5.80 -3.33 9.17
C LEU A 38 -4.32 -3.72 9.30
N TRP A 39 -3.42 -2.74 9.37
CA TRP A 39 -1.99 -3.01 9.45
C TRP A 39 -1.59 -3.67 10.77
N GLY A 40 -2.24 -3.28 11.87
CA GLY A 40 -2.08 -3.92 13.17
C GLY A 40 -2.55 -5.38 13.15
N ASP A 41 -3.72 -5.63 12.57
CA ASP A 41 -4.31 -6.97 12.47
C ASP A 41 -3.43 -7.90 11.61
N LEU A 42 -2.91 -7.41 10.48
CA LEU A 42 -2.01 -8.19 9.63
C LEU A 42 -0.71 -8.58 10.35
N LYS A 43 -0.15 -7.69 11.18
CA LYS A 43 1.03 -7.99 12.01
C LYS A 43 0.69 -9.00 13.11
N ALA A 44 -0.44 -8.82 13.79
CA ALA A 44 -0.89 -9.71 14.86
C ALA A 44 -1.14 -11.14 14.35
N GLN A 45 -1.63 -11.28 13.11
CA GLN A 45 -1.83 -12.57 12.45
C GLN A 45 -0.55 -13.14 11.81
N GLY A 46 0.57 -12.43 11.87
CA GLY A 46 1.84 -12.87 11.27
C GLY A 46 1.84 -12.87 9.73
N LEU A 47 0.90 -12.18 9.10
CA LEU A 47 0.78 -12.08 7.64
C LEU A 47 1.80 -11.11 7.03
N ILE A 48 2.32 -10.19 7.84
CA ILE A 48 3.47 -9.33 7.51
C ILE A 48 4.43 -9.30 8.70
N HIS A 49 5.69 -8.97 8.42
CA HIS A 49 6.73 -8.89 9.45
C HIS A 49 6.34 -7.87 10.55
N PRO A 50 6.49 -8.18 11.85
CA PRO A 50 6.09 -7.28 12.95
C PRO A 50 6.74 -5.89 12.85
N ALA A 51 8.00 -5.83 12.41
CA ALA A 51 8.75 -4.60 12.22
C ALA A 51 8.57 -3.96 10.82
N ALA A 52 7.69 -4.47 9.96
CA ALA A 52 7.45 -3.86 8.66
C ALA A 52 6.93 -2.42 8.83
N PRO A 53 7.50 -1.43 8.12
CA PRO A 53 6.91 -0.10 8.01
C PRO A 53 5.51 -0.21 7.39
N VAL A 54 4.55 0.50 7.97
CA VAL A 54 3.17 0.55 7.49
C VAL A 54 2.70 1.99 7.45
N PRO A 55 1.74 2.34 6.58
CA PRO A 55 1.12 3.66 6.57
C PRO A 55 0.54 4.00 7.95
N ALA A 56 0.60 5.29 8.31
CA ALA A 56 0.00 5.83 9.52
C ALA A 56 -1.53 5.93 9.41
#